data_AF-A0A5C5V0C7-F1
#
_entry.id   AF-A0A5C5V0C7-F1
#
_cell.length_a   1.000
_cell.length_b   1.000
_cell.length_c   1.000
_cell.angle_alpha   90.00
_cell.angle_beta   90.00
_cell.angle_gamma   90.00
#
_symmetry.space_group_name_H-M   'P 1'
#
loop_
_entity.id
_entity.type
_entity.pdbx_description
1 polymer ?
#
loop_
_entity_poly.entity_id
_entity_poly.type
_entity_poly.pdbx_seq_one_letter_code
_entity_poly.pdbx_strand_id
1 'polypeptide(L)'
;MHNSIYLTLAILLTCCSLVSAADASESGDELVTPVVEQGFATLDDDRDGAVSLLEMIKAVRPLGFGAQEAAAASPRGRGRGGNRGGGASGGEGESRGAGNRGGRGGFDPADRFKSFDQDGDGVLQGAEINARLTGSKYAEDGKVTLDEFQAAFEEMRSQMAAGGGHNHGNGHSHGGEGGRGGRGGSPTATTSEDAALLVSFDIDRDRKITLTEIRTALKNEAERLMELRMGADKDGDGKISIFEVAGSLEAEEGTQLDEEGLDRRSRMTFAREDADQDGFVSAAEIRAQVDAQLRNRATALGYCLLAAKVDADGDKQVSAVEAGKLQDKELIELLRITEDQPLDLASFYATTLRRLSRRR
;
A
#
# COMPACT_ATOMS: atom_id res chain seq x y z
N MET A 1 -7.22 -64.62 28.07
CA MET A 1 -6.32 -64.01 27.05
C MET A 1 -7.03 -62.95 26.21
N HIS A 2 -7.75 -61.97 26.81
CA HIS A 2 -8.51 -60.94 26.06
C HIS A 2 -8.32 -59.50 26.59
N ASN A 3 -7.46 -59.28 27.60
CA ASN A 3 -7.27 -57.96 28.21
C ASN A 3 -5.99 -57.21 27.75
N SER A 4 -5.22 -57.78 26.81
CA SER A 4 -3.92 -57.20 26.42
C SER A 4 -3.94 -56.43 25.09
N ILE A 5 -5.08 -56.37 24.40
CA ILE A 5 -5.21 -55.72 23.07
C ILE A 5 -5.77 -54.29 23.18
N TYR A 6 -6.51 -53.96 24.25
CA TYR A 6 -7.07 -52.62 24.43
C TYR A 6 -6.07 -51.57 24.94
N LEU A 7 -4.94 -51.99 25.51
CA LEU A 7 -3.94 -51.06 26.06
C LEU A 7 -3.02 -50.48 24.97
N THR A 8 -2.79 -51.20 23.87
CA THR A 8 -1.97 -50.72 22.75
C THR A 8 -2.74 -49.80 21.80
N LEU A 9 -4.07 -49.89 21.76
CA LEU A 9 -4.90 -49.02 20.91
C LEU A 9 -5.20 -47.65 21.54
N ALA A 10 -5.14 -47.54 22.88
CA ALA A 10 -5.25 -46.26 23.58
C ALA A 10 -3.98 -45.39 23.47
N ILE A 11 -2.80 -46.01 23.34
CA ILE A 11 -1.53 -45.27 23.19
C ILE A 11 -1.38 -44.72 21.76
N LEU A 12 -1.96 -45.37 20.75
CA LEU A 12 -1.96 -44.88 19.36
C LEU A 12 -2.98 -43.75 19.10
N LEU A 13 -4.03 -43.63 19.92
CA LEU A 13 -5.01 -42.56 19.81
C LEU A 13 -4.62 -41.26 20.54
N THR A 14 -3.55 -41.29 21.35
CA THR A 14 -3.11 -40.11 22.13
C THR A 14 -1.93 -39.38 21.48
N CYS A 15 -1.41 -39.87 20.34
CA CYS A 15 -0.29 -39.25 19.62
C CYS A 15 -0.71 -38.37 18.42
N CYS A 16 -2.00 -38.26 18.08
CA CYS A 16 -2.46 -37.46 16.92
C CYS A 16 -2.90 -36.03 17.24
N SER A 17 -2.85 -35.59 18.51
CA SER A 17 -3.34 -34.25 18.91
C SER A 17 -2.27 -33.34 19.54
N LEU A 18 -0.99 -33.73 19.50
CA LEU A 18 0.11 -32.99 20.15
C LEU A 18 1.08 -32.31 19.16
N VAL A 19 0.75 -32.23 17.86
CA VAL A 19 1.62 -31.58 16.86
C VAL A 19 1.26 -30.12 16.60
N SER A 20 0.11 -29.59 17.05
CA SER A 20 -0.41 -28.34 16.47
C SER A 20 -0.13 -27.02 17.21
N ALA A 21 0.75 -26.96 18.22
CA ALA A 21 0.92 -25.74 19.03
C ALA A 21 2.36 -25.24 19.22
N ALA A 22 3.38 -25.95 18.73
CA ALA A 22 4.78 -25.57 18.95
C ALA A 22 5.42 -24.75 17.81
N ASP A 23 4.82 -24.71 16.61
CA ASP A 23 5.43 -24.06 15.43
C ASP A 23 4.98 -22.60 15.19
N ALA A 24 4.29 -21.98 16.15
CA ALA A 24 3.70 -20.65 15.93
C ALA A 24 4.66 -19.47 16.23
N SER A 25 5.90 -19.68 16.70
CA SER A 25 6.72 -18.58 17.27
C SER A 25 7.90 -18.07 16.44
N GLU A 26 8.20 -18.60 15.25
CA GLU A 26 9.40 -18.20 14.48
C GLU A 26 9.11 -17.45 13.16
N SER A 27 7.86 -17.08 12.88
CA SER A 27 7.49 -16.49 11.57
C SER A 27 8.11 -15.12 11.27
N GLY A 28 8.55 -14.37 12.29
CA GLY A 28 9.12 -13.03 12.12
C GLY A 28 10.51 -13.02 11.49
N ASP A 29 11.35 -14.00 11.85
CA ASP A 29 12.74 -14.05 11.37
C ASP A 29 12.82 -14.45 9.89
N GLU A 30 11.84 -15.20 9.39
CA GLU A 30 11.78 -15.58 7.97
C GLU A 30 11.42 -14.42 7.02
N LEU A 31 10.85 -13.32 7.55
CA LEU A 31 10.45 -12.17 6.72
C LEU A 31 11.65 -11.29 6.35
N VAL A 32 12.68 -11.25 7.20
CA VAL A 32 13.92 -10.51 6.91
C VAL A 32 14.87 -11.42 6.13
N THR A 33 14.89 -11.20 4.82
CA THR A 33 15.74 -11.98 3.92
C THR A 33 17.21 -11.54 3.99
N PRO A 34 18.18 -12.40 3.65
CA PRO A 34 19.61 -12.04 3.61
C PRO A 34 19.91 -10.81 2.74
N VAL A 35 19.11 -10.58 1.70
CA VAL A 35 19.19 -9.41 0.81
C VAL A 35 18.92 -8.10 1.58
N VAL A 36 18.00 -8.11 2.54
CA VAL A 36 17.72 -6.94 3.39
C VAL A 36 18.90 -6.66 4.31
N GLU A 37 19.46 -7.69 4.94
CA GLU A 37 20.63 -7.55 5.81
C GLU A 37 21.85 -7.03 5.05
N GLN A 38 22.09 -7.57 3.85
CA GLN A 38 23.16 -7.12 2.97
C GLN A 38 22.93 -5.67 2.53
N GLY A 39 21.71 -5.33 2.09
CA GLY A 39 21.35 -3.97 1.69
C GLY A 39 21.50 -2.97 2.83
N PHE A 40 21.07 -3.33 4.03
CA PHE A 40 21.21 -2.52 5.23
C PHE A 40 22.70 -2.26 5.56
N ALA A 41 23.54 -3.30 5.49
CA ALA A 41 24.99 -3.17 5.68
C ALA A 41 25.68 -2.28 4.64
N THR A 42 25.07 -2.02 3.47
CA THR A 42 25.62 -1.06 2.49
C THR A 42 25.34 0.41 2.82
N LEU A 43 24.38 0.68 3.70
CA LEU A 43 24.04 2.02 4.18
C LEU A 43 24.64 2.32 5.57
N ASP A 44 24.84 1.29 6.39
CA ASP A 44 25.50 1.37 7.71
C ASP A 44 27.03 1.51 7.57
N ASP A 45 27.47 2.70 7.13
CA ASP A 45 28.88 2.99 6.82
C ASP A 45 29.78 2.94 8.09
N ASP A 46 29.25 3.27 9.28
CA ASP A 46 30.00 3.26 10.56
C ASP A 46 29.87 1.94 11.34
N ARG A 47 28.99 1.02 10.88
CA ARG A 47 28.78 -0.32 11.43
C ARG A 47 28.27 -0.29 12.87
N ASP A 48 27.46 0.70 13.20
CA ASP A 48 26.83 0.79 14.52
C ASP A 48 25.56 -0.09 14.61
N GLY A 49 25.14 -0.70 13.50
CA GLY A 49 23.96 -1.55 13.40
C GLY A 49 22.65 -0.77 13.19
N ALA A 50 22.75 0.54 12.93
CA ALA A 50 21.62 1.43 12.71
C ALA A 50 21.83 2.29 11.45
N VAL A 51 20.74 2.57 10.74
CA VAL A 51 20.74 3.49 9.58
C VAL A 51 19.75 4.61 9.86
N SER A 52 20.09 5.85 9.53
CA SER A 52 19.12 6.94 9.70
C SER A 52 17.90 6.72 8.81
N LEU A 53 16.69 6.90 9.35
CA LEU A 53 15.45 6.88 8.58
C LEU A 53 15.53 7.79 7.35
N LEU A 54 16.18 8.95 7.47
CA LEU A 54 16.36 9.88 6.35
C LEU A 54 17.27 9.31 5.25
N GLU A 55 18.35 8.62 5.63
CA GLU A 55 19.25 7.97 4.68
C GLU A 55 18.55 6.82 3.97
N MET A 56 17.79 6.01 4.71
CA MET A 56 17.00 4.94 4.12
C MET A 56 15.96 5.48 3.14
N ILE A 57 15.22 6.54 3.50
CA ILE A 57 14.26 7.20 2.59
C ILE A 57 14.96 7.73 1.34
N LYS A 58 16.12 8.40 1.49
CA LYS A 58 16.89 8.93 0.36
C LYS A 58 17.39 7.82 -0.56
N ALA A 59 17.76 6.67 0.00
CA ALA A 59 18.22 5.50 -0.75
C ALA A 59 17.09 4.88 -1.59
N VAL A 60 15.90 4.68 -1.01
CA VAL A 60 14.86 3.87 -1.66
C VAL A 60 13.87 4.68 -2.49
N ARG A 61 13.66 5.97 -2.19
CA ARG A 61 12.68 6.81 -2.88
C ARG A 61 12.99 7.01 -4.38
N PRO A 62 14.23 7.26 -4.83
CA PRO A 62 14.56 7.36 -6.25
C PRO A 62 14.26 6.06 -7.01
N LEU A 63 14.26 4.92 -6.32
CA LEU A 63 13.99 3.59 -6.87
C LEU A 63 12.50 3.27 -6.98
N GLY A 64 11.63 4.24 -6.68
CA GLY A 64 10.18 4.10 -6.71
C GLY A 64 9.57 3.46 -5.46
N PHE A 65 10.37 3.17 -4.42
CA PHE A 65 9.83 2.66 -3.17
C PHE A 65 8.98 3.74 -2.48
N GLY A 66 7.73 3.40 -2.16
CA GLY A 66 6.78 4.34 -1.57
C GLY A 66 6.39 5.51 -2.49
N ALA A 67 6.78 5.45 -3.77
CA ALA A 67 6.20 6.34 -4.75
C ALA A 67 4.74 5.90 -4.91
N GLN A 68 3.81 6.81 -4.59
CA GLN A 68 2.45 6.66 -5.12
C GLN A 68 2.62 6.48 -6.63
N GLU A 69 1.90 5.52 -7.23
CA GLU A 69 1.66 5.53 -8.67
C GLU A 69 0.95 6.84 -8.99
N ALA A 70 1.68 7.95 -8.97
CA ALA A 70 1.26 9.26 -9.41
C ALA A 70 1.22 9.12 -10.91
N ALA A 71 0.16 8.44 -11.37
CA ALA A 71 -0.08 7.99 -12.71
C ALA A 71 1.23 7.89 -13.49
N ALA A 72 1.79 6.68 -13.56
CA ALA A 72 2.38 6.26 -14.82
C ALA A 72 1.28 6.29 -15.91
N ALA A 73 0.73 7.48 -16.18
CA ALA A 73 0.53 8.00 -17.51
C ALA A 73 1.89 7.86 -18.20
N SER A 74 2.20 6.61 -18.58
CA SER A 74 2.69 6.37 -19.92
C SER A 74 1.97 7.38 -20.78
N PRO A 75 2.66 8.32 -21.44
CA PRO A 75 2.02 9.28 -22.32
C PRO A 75 1.23 8.42 -23.28
N ARG A 76 -0.09 8.28 -23.05
CA ARG A 76 -0.98 7.46 -23.87
C ARG A 76 -0.71 8.01 -25.24
N GLY A 77 -0.03 7.19 -26.04
CA GLY A 77 0.56 7.64 -27.28
C GLY A 77 -0.49 8.45 -27.98
N ARG A 78 -0.16 9.71 -28.29
CA ARG A 78 -1.02 10.60 -29.07
C ARG A 78 -1.63 9.75 -30.16
N GLY A 79 -2.90 9.39 -29.96
CA GLY A 79 -3.67 8.61 -30.89
C GLY A 79 -3.66 9.42 -32.16
N ARG A 80 -2.83 8.96 -33.09
CA ARG A 80 -2.71 9.47 -34.44
C ARG A 80 -4.13 9.58 -34.98
N GLY A 81 -4.57 10.83 -35.15
CA GLY A 81 -5.89 11.18 -35.63
C GLY A 81 -6.23 10.39 -36.89
N GLY A 82 -7.07 9.38 -36.71
CA GLY A 82 -7.75 8.66 -37.76
C GLY A 82 -9.11 9.31 -37.96
N ASN A 83 -9.10 10.43 -38.66
CA ASN A 83 -10.30 11.08 -39.19
C ASN A 83 -11.01 10.13 -40.16
N ARG A 84 -12.08 9.47 -39.72
CA ARG A 84 -13.15 8.90 -40.57
C ARG A 84 -14.44 9.12 -39.80
N GLY A 85 -15.22 10.13 -40.18
CA GLY A 85 -16.31 9.96 -41.13
C GLY A 85 -17.48 9.33 -40.39
N GLY A 86 -18.43 10.12 -39.89
CA GLY A 86 -19.53 10.61 -40.71
C GLY A 86 -20.77 9.76 -40.37
N GLY A 87 -21.72 10.34 -39.65
CA GLY A 87 -22.92 9.65 -39.21
C GLY A 87 -23.83 10.56 -38.41
N ALA A 88 -24.63 11.35 -39.13
CA ALA A 88 -25.71 12.15 -38.59
C ALA A 88 -26.74 11.27 -37.88
N SER A 89 -27.13 11.66 -36.67
CA SER A 89 -28.43 11.30 -36.11
C SER A 89 -28.85 12.39 -35.14
N GLY A 90 -29.82 13.18 -35.59
CA GLY A 90 -30.52 14.16 -34.76
C GLY A 90 -31.29 13.48 -33.64
N GLY A 91 -31.33 14.17 -32.50
CA GLY A 91 -32.12 13.80 -31.34
C GLY A 91 -32.26 15.03 -30.46
N GLU A 92 -33.23 15.88 -30.78
CA GLU A 92 -33.71 16.95 -29.92
C GLU A 92 -34.25 16.31 -28.63
N GLY A 93 -33.51 16.46 -27.53
CA GLY A 93 -33.87 16.00 -26.20
C GLY A 93 -33.89 17.15 -25.22
N GLU A 94 -35.09 17.52 -24.80
CA GLU A 94 -35.41 18.63 -23.90
C GLU A 94 -34.60 18.65 -22.60
N SER A 95 -34.11 19.85 -22.31
CA SER A 95 -33.71 20.35 -21.01
C SER A 95 -34.74 20.04 -19.91
N ARG A 96 -34.39 19.17 -18.96
CA ARG A 96 -35.01 19.13 -17.61
C ARG A 96 -33.98 18.76 -16.54
N GLY A 97 -33.94 19.58 -15.48
CA GLY A 97 -33.49 19.15 -14.16
C GLY A 97 -32.10 19.63 -13.75
N ALA A 98 -31.98 20.92 -13.44
CA ALA A 98 -30.98 21.43 -12.50
C ALA A 98 -31.28 20.85 -11.11
N GLY A 99 -30.92 19.59 -10.91
CA GLY A 99 -30.91 18.93 -9.61
C GLY A 99 -29.70 19.42 -8.84
N ASN A 100 -29.99 20.15 -7.77
CA ASN A 100 -29.11 20.57 -6.69
C ASN A 100 -28.26 19.37 -6.21
N ARG A 101 -27.13 19.11 -6.89
CA ARG A 101 -26.19 18.05 -6.51
C ARG A 101 -25.61 18.45 -5.16
N GLY A 102 -25.93 17.62 -4.15
CA GLY A 102 -25.65 17.82 -2.75
C GLY A 102 -24.31 18.48 -2.53
N GLY A 103 -24.36 19.59 -1.77
CA GLY A 103 -23.19 20.29 -1.29
C GLY A 103 -22.20 19.25 -0.75
N ARG A 104 -21.07 19.16 -1.44
CA ARG A 104 -19.88 18.43 -1.02
C ARG A 104 -19.69 18.79 0.45
N GLY A 105 -19.93 17.81 1.33
CA GLY A 105 -20.13 18.02 2.76
C GLY A 105 -19.22 19.10 3.29
N GLY A 106 -19.83 20.18 3.81
CA GLY A 106 -19.11 21.30 4.36
C GLY A 106 -18.09 20.75 5.34
N PHE A 107 -16.82 20.98 5.03
CA PHE A 107 -15.74 20.58 5.89
C PHE A 107 -15.91 21.32 7.23
N ASP A 108 -16.33 20.61 8.27
CA ASP A 108 -16.46 21.15 9.62
C ASP A 108 -15.11 20.97 10.35
N PRO A 109 -14.41 22.07 10.71
CA PRO A 109 -13.16 21.99 11.46
C PRO A 109 -13.31 21.25 12.80
N ALA A 110 -14.48 21.29 13.44
CA ALA A 110 -14.71 20.65 14.73
C ALA A 110 -14.70 19.12 14.63
N ASP A 111 -15.26 18.55 13.57
CA ASP A 111 -15.25 17.10 13.35
C ASP A 111 -13.83 16.60 13.07
N ARG A 112 -13.01 17.41 12.37
CA ARG A 112 -11.63 17.05 12.14
C ARG A 112 -10.77 17.20 13.39
N PHE A 113 -11.03 18.20 14.23
CA PHE A 113 -10.37 18.33 15.52
C PHE A 113 -10.60 17.07 16.38
N LYS A 114 -11.85 16.62 16.50
CA LYS A 114 -12.19 15.37 17.22
C LYS A 114 -11.52 14.13 16.64
N SER A 115 -11.19 14.12 15.36
CA SER A 115 -10.47 12.99 14.75
C SER A 115 -8.97 12.96 15.09
N PHE A 116 -8.42 14.09 15.54
CA PHE A 116 -7.01 14.22 15.95
C PHE A 116 -6.82 14.16 17.47
N ASP A 117 -7.84 14.57 18.23
CA ASP A 117 -7.91 14.53 19.69
C ASP A 117 -8.19 13.09 20.15
N GLN A 118 -7.14 12.30 20.37
CA GLN A 118 -7.27 10.86 20.61
C GLN A 118 -7.76 10.55 22.01
N ASP A 119 -7.38 11.39 22.99
CA ASP A 119 -7.80 11.25 24.37
C ASP A 119 -9.10 12.01 24.70
N GLY A 120 -9.55 12.89 23.80
CA GLY A 120 -10.81 13.63 23.92
C GLY A 120 -10.74 14.74 24.96
N ASP A 121 -9.54 15.23 25.29
CA ASP A 121 -9.34 16.26 26.30
C ASP A 121 -9.60 17.69 25.79
N GLY A 122 -9.85 17.83 24.48
CA GLY A 122 -10.11 19.10 23.82
C GLY A 122 -8.85 19.88 23.44
N VAL A 123 -7.66 19.26 23.53
CA VAL A 123 -6.35 19.89 23.33
C VAL A 123 -5.40 18.93 22.60
N LEU A 124 -5.07 19.23 21.34
CA LEU A 124 -4.06 18.43 20.62
C LEU A 124 -2.67 18.71 21.19
N GLN A 125 -1.96 17.67 21.63
CA GLN A 125 -0.61 17.80 22.19
C GLN A 125 0.35 16.73 21.66
N GLY A 126 1.65 17.06 21.64
CA GLY A 126 2.72 16.13 21.26
C GLY A 126 2.53 15.51 19.87
N ALA A 127 2.19 14.21 19.83
CA ALA A 127 2.03 13.45 18.59
C ALA A 127 0.70 13.73 17.86
N GLU A 128 -0.29 14.34 18.53
CA GLU A 128 -1.59 14.68 17.94
C GLU A 128 -1.51 15.93 17.04
N ILE A 129 -0.48 16.75 17.26
CA ILE A 129 -0.22 17.95 16.45
C ILE A 129 0.40 17.51 15.12
N ASN A 130 -0.36 17.69 14.04
CA ASN A 130 0.13 17.44 12.69
C ASN A 130 1.34 18.35 12.36
N ALA A 131 2.33 17.85 11.63
CA ALA A 131 3.54 18.56 11.22
C ALA A 131 3.29 19.92 10.54
N ARG A 132 2.10 20.15 9.97
CA ARG A 132 1.70 21.45 9.41
C ARG A 132 1.31 22.51 10.44
N LEU A 133 0.85 22.09 11.62
CA LEU A 133 0.55 22.98 12.74
C LEU A 133 1.79 23.19 13.62
N THR A 134 2.69 22.20 13.66
CA THR A 134 3.99 22.30 14.30
C THR A 134 4.80 23.44 13.68
N GLY A 135 4.99 24.53 14.43
CA GLY A 135 5.68 25.75 13.97
C GLY A 135 4.77 26.87 13.47
N SER A 136 3.44 26.69 13.54
CA SER A 136 2.51 27.82 13.42
C SER A 136 2.46 28.61 14.74
N LYS A 137 2.05 29.88 14.66
CA LYS A 137 1.80 30.74 15.84
C LYS A 137 0.70 30.20 16.79
N TYR A 138 -0.02 29.16 16.36
CA TYR A 138 -1.11 28.53 17.09
C TYR A 138 -0.67 27.31 17.91
N ALA A 139 0.62 26.96 17.89
CA ALA A 139 1.18 25.82 18.64
C ALA A 139 2.46 26.21 19.39
N GLU A 140 2.60 27.48 19.80
CA GLU A 140 3.81 28.00 20.45
C GLU A 140 4.04 27.40 21.85
N ASP A 141 2.99 27.01 22.55
CA ASP A 141 3.04 26.39 23.87
C ASP A 141 3.05 24.85 23.81
N GLY A 142 3.10 24.27 22.59
CA GLY A 142 3.07 22.83 22.36
C GLY A 142 1.68 22.21 22.52
N LYS A 143 0.62 23.02 22.60
CA LYS A 143 -0.78 22.61 22.67
C LYS A 143 -1.59 23.33 21.60
N VAL A 144 -2.67 22.72 21.13
CA VAL A 144 -3.59 23.35 20.17
C VAL A 144 -5.02 23.06 20.61
N THR A 145 -5.69 24.10 21.09
CA THR A 145 -7.12 24.06 21.42
C THR A 145 -8.00 24.09 20.17
N LEU A 146 -9.29 23.75 20.30
CA LEU A 146 -10.24 23.81 19.20
C LEU A 146 -10.30 25.20 18.54
N ASP A 147 -10.25 26.27 19.35
CA ASP A 147 -10.31 27.65 18.85
C ASP A 147 -9.05 28.01 18.05
N GLU A 148 -7.88 27.60 18.53
CA GLU A 148 -6.60 27.78 17.82
C GLU A 148 -6.56 26.98 16.51
N PHE A 149 -7.08 25.76 16.52
CA PHE A 149 -7.21 24.93 15.32
C PHE A 149 -8.16 25.56 14.29
N GLN A 150 -9.31 26.08 14.71
CA GLN A 150 -10.24 26.79 13.83
C GLN A 150 -9.60 28.05 13.22
N ALA A 151 -8.90 28.84 14.03
CA ALA A 151 -8.21 30.04 13.57
C ALA A 151 -7.10 29.70 12.55
N ALA A 152 -6.30 28.67 12.81
CA ALA A 152 -5.28 28.17 11.88
C ALA A 152 -5.89 27.71 10.56
N PHE A 153 -7.04 27.03 10.62
CA PHE A 153 -7.73 26.52 9.44
C PHE A 153 -8.35 27.64 8.60
N GLU A 154 -8.93 28.65 9.24
CA GLU A 154 -9.49 29.83 8.56
C GLU A 154 -8.39 30.68 7.91
N GLU A 155 -7.24 30.84 8.58
CA GLU A 155 -6.07 31.49 7.97
C GLU A 155 -5.60 30.72 6.72
N MET A 156 -5.45 29.40 6.81
CA MET A 156 -5.07 28.57 5.66
C MET A 156 -6.10 28.66 4.52
N ARG A 157 -7.39 28.66 4.86
CA ARG A 157 -8.48 28.83 3.89
C ARG A 157 -8.42 30.18 3.21
N SER A 158 -8.13 31.25 3.97
CA SER A 158 -7.98 32.60 3.43
C SER A 158 -6.77 32.71 2.49
N GLN A 159 -5.65 32.04 2.81
CA GLN A 159 -4.48 31.98 1.94
C GLN A 159 -4.77 31.22 0.65
N MET A 160 -5.52 30.10 0.72
CA MET A 160 -5.95 29.37 -0.48
C MET A 160 -6.96 30.16 -1.31
N ALA A 161 -7.87 30.90 -0.67
CA ALA A 161 -8.82 31.77 -1.36
C ALA A 161 -8.12 32.98 -2.02
N ALA A 162 -7.08 33.53 -1.38
CA ALA A 162 -6.30 34.65 -1.92
C ALA A 162 -5.25 34.21 -2.97
N GLY A 163 -4.74 32.98 -2.89
CA GLY A 163 -3.72 32.44 -3.79
C GLY A 163 -4.25 31.73 -5.06
N GLY A 164 -5.56 31.52 -5.17
CA GLY A 164 -6.21 30.77 -6.26
C GLY A 164 -6.71 31.59 -7.45
N GLY A 165 -6.38 32.89 -7.53
CA GLY A 165 -6.75 33.78 -8.63
C GLY A 165 -5.90 33.59 -9.88
N HIS A 166 -5.93 32.41 -10.51
CA HIS A 166 -5.51 32.31 -11.90
C HIS A 166 -6.57 32.98 -12.77
N ASN A 167 -6.33 34.26 -13.05
CA ASN A 167 -6.96 35.06 -14.09
C ASN A 167 -6.70 34.38 -15.45
N HIS A 168 -7.47 33.34 -15.77
CA HIS A 168 -7.51 32.80 -17.12
C HIS A 168 -8.27 33.81 -17.97
N GLY A 169 -7.47 34.64 -18.63
CA GLY A 169 -7.89 35.59 -19.64
C GLY A 169 -8.85 34.95 -20.63
N ASN A 170 -10.04 35.53 -20.64
CA ASN A 170 -11.00 35.62 -21.73
C ASN A 170 -10.39 35.37 -23.12
N GLY A 171 -10.69 34.22 -23.73
CA GLY A 171 -10.25 33.89 -25.10
C GLY A 171 -10.77 32.56 -25.63
N HIS A 172 -11.86 32.63 -26.42
CA HIS A 172 -12.40 31.61 -27.34
C HIS A 172 -13.09 30.40 -26.69
N SER A 173 -14.44 30.28 -26.76
CA SER A 173 -15.24 29.96 -27.96
C SER A 173 -14.72 28.73 -28.70
N HIS A 174 -15.21 27.55 -28.35
CA HIS A 174 -15.84 26.62 -29.28
C HIS A 174 -16.61 25.54 -28.54
N GLY A 175 -17.86 25.31 -28.96
CA GLY A 175 -18.70 24.22 -28.51
C GLY A 175 -18.05 22.87 -28.76
N GLY A 176 -18.03 22.05 -27.72
CA GLY A 176 -17.55 20.68 -27.71
C GLY A 176 -18.39 19.89 -26.72
N GLU A 177 -19.52 19.44 -27.22
CA GLU A 177 -20.49 18.56 -26.57
C GLU A 177 -19.85 17.20 -26.22
N GLY A 178 -20.10 16.71 -25.01
CA GLY A 178 -19.96 15.29 -24.67
C GLY A 178 -18.56 14.79 -24.26
N GLY A 179 -18.13 15.13 -23.04
CA GLY A 179 -16.91 14.56 -22.44
C GLY A 179 -17.05 14.30 -20.93
N ARG A 180 -18.11 13.61 -20.50
CA ARG A 180 -18.26 13.09 -19.13
C ARG A 180 -17.19 12.03 -18.87
N GLY A 181 -16.09 12.43 -18.22
CA GLY A 181 -15.04 11.51 -17.79
C GLY A 181 -14.05 12.15 -16.83
N GLY A 182 -14.48 13.14 -16.05
CA GLY A 182 -13.67 13.75 -15.00
C GLY A 182 -13.64 12.84 -13.79
N ARG A 183 -12.67 11.90 -13.76
CA ARG A 183 -12.27 11.21 -12.53
C ARG A 183 -11.92 12.27 -11.50
N GLY A 184 -12.77 12.39 -10.47
CA GLY A 184 -12.53 13.23 -9.32
C GLY A 184 -11.26 12.79 -8.62
N GLY A 185 -10.16 13.50 -8.87
CA GLY A 185 -8.99 13.47 -8.02
C GLY A 185 -9.34 14.11 -6.69
N SER A 186 -9.71 13.29 -5.71
CA SER A 186 -9.72 13.71 -4.32
C SER A 186 -8.28 13.62 -3.80
N PRO A 187 -7.65 14.72 -3.34
CA PRO A 187 -6.29 14.73 -2.83
C PRO A 187 -6.32 14.34 -1.35
N THR A 188 -6.69 13.10 -1.05
CA THR A 188 -6.15 12.45 0.14
C THR A 188 -4.97 11.67 -0.37
N ALA A 189 -3.76 12.19 -0.18
CA ALA A 189 -2.53 11.46 -0.42
C ALA A 189 -2.55 10.24 0.52
N THR A 190 -3.19 9.16 0.08
CA THR A 190 -3.09 7.85 0.72
C THR A 190 -1.64 7.46 0.56
N THR A 191 -0.84 7.68 1.60
CA THR A 191 0.54 7.20 1.67
C THR A 191 0.54 5.77 1.15
N SER A 192 1.31 5.49 0.10
CA SER A 192 1.46 4.12 -0.41
C SER A 192 1.75 3.21 0.79
N GLU A 193 1.15 2.03 0.86
CA GLU A 193 1.32 1.10 1.97
C GLU A 193 2.81 0.82 2.27
N ASP A 194 3.68 0.89 1.26
CA ASP A 194 5.14 0.77 1.39
C ASP A 194 5.79 1.95 2.14
N ALA A 195 5.31 3.17 1.92
CA ALA A 195 5.77 4.33 2.66
C ALA A 195 5.33 4.26 4.12
N ALA A 196 4.10 3.79 4.38
CA ALA A 196 3.63 3.55 5.75
C ALA A 196 4.45 2.46 6.43
N LEU A 197 4.77 1.37 5.72
CA LEU A 197 5.64 0.30 6.22
C LEU A 197 7.03 0.83 6.58
N LEU A 198 7.64 1.67 5.74
CA LEU A 198 8.96 2.23 6.00
C LEU A 198 8.99 3.09 7.27
N VAL A 199 7.94 3.89 7.48
CA VAL A 199 7.80 4.70 8.70
C VAL A 199 7.59 3.82 9.92
N SER A 200 6.92 2.67 9.78
CA SER A 200 6.68 1.74 10.88
C SER A 200 7.95 1.03 11.39
N PHE A 201 9.06 1.10 10.64
CA PHE A 201 10.34 0.52 11.07
C PHE A 201 11.03 1.31 12.18
N ASP A 202 10.70 2.59 12.35
CA ASP A 202 11.24 3.42 13.44
C ASP A 202 10.28 3.31 14.65
N ILE A 203 10.40 2.19 15.38
CA ILE A 203 9.41 1.80 16.39
C ILE A 203 9.50 2.72 17.60
N ASP A 204 10.72 3.06 18.03
CA ASP A 204 10.95 3.91 19.19
C ASP A 204 11.00 5.41 18.85
N ARG A 205 10.91 5.77 17.56
CA ARG A 205 10.86 7.14 17.03
C ARG A 205 12.15 7.93 17.24
N ASP A 206 13.28 7.24 17.32
CA ASP A 206 14.59 7.86 17.44
C ASP A 206 15.19 8.32 16.08
N ARG A 207 14.49 8.02 14.97
CA ARG A 207 14.88 8.33 13.57
C ARG A 207 16.09 7.53 13.09
N LYS A 208 16.50 6.52 13.84
CA LYS A 208 17.36 5.44 13.40
C LYS A 208 16.47 4.23 13.16
N ILE A 209 16.99 3.30 12.36
CA ILE A 209 16.33 2.05 12.06
C ILE A 209 17.37 0.97 12.23
N THR A 210 17.05 -0.05 13.02
CA THR A 210 17.86 -1.23 13.22
C THR A 210 17.24 -2.44 12.52
N LEU A 211 18.03 -3.48 12.25
CA LEU A 211 17.49 -4.74 11.70
C LEU A 211 16.46 -5.39 12.63
N THR A 212 16.62 -5.24 13.94
CA THR A 212 15.65 -5.75 14.93
C THR A 212 14.30 -5.06 14.78
N GLU A 213 14.28 -3.75 14.59
CA GLU A 213 13.03 -3.03 14.39
C GLU A 213 12.37 -3.36 13.05
N ILE A 214 13.15 -3.56 11.98
CA ILE A 214 12.60 -4.04 10.69
C ILE A 214 11.92 -5.41 10.89
N ARG A 215 12.54 -6.35 11.61
CA ARG A 215 11.95 -7.66 11.94
C ARG A 215 10.65 -7.49 12.72
N THR A 216 10.66 -6.71 13.80
CA THR A 216 9.50 -6.48 14.65
C THR A 216 8.36 -5.79 13.88
N ALA A 217 8.66 -4.79 13.06
CA ALA A 217 7.67 -4.07 12.28
C ALA A 217 7.04 -4.96 11.18
N LEU A 218 7.83 -5.80 10.50
CA LEU A 218 7.30 -6.77 9.54
C LEU A 218 6.39 -7.80 10.22
N LYS A 219 6.75 -8.25 11.43
CA LYS A 219 5.90 -9.14 12.23
C LYS A 219 4.58 -8.47 12.61
N ASN A 220 4.64 -7.24 13.14
CA ASN A 220 3.46 -6.46 13.51
C ASN A 220 2.56 -6.20 12.29
N GLU A 221 3.15 -5.91 11.13
CA GLU A 221 2.41 -5.73 9.88
C GLU A 221 1.76 -7.04 9.42
N ALA A 222 2.44 -8.19 9.58
CA ALA A 222 1.85 -9.50 9.26
C ALA A 222 0.64 -9.80 10.14
N GLU A 223 0.72 -9.53 11.44
CA GLU A 223 -0.39 -9.68 12.39
C GLU A 223 -1.54 -8.75 12.05
N ARG A 224 -1.26 -7.46 11.75
CA ARG A 224 -2.27 -6.48 11.33
C ARG A 224 -2.98 -6.89 10.04
N LEU A 225 -2.25 -7.36 9.04
CA LEU A 225 -2.83 -7.83 7.77
C LEU A 225 -3.64 -9.10 7.96
N MET A 226 -3.19 -10.01 8.84
CA MET A 226 -3.93 -11.22 9.20
C MET A 226 -5.25 -10.86 9.88
N GLU A 227 -5.24 -9.97 10.87
CA GLU A 227 -6.46 -9.50 11.56
C GLU A 227 -7.43 -8.82 10.58
N LEU A 228 -6.93 -7.95 9.70
CA LEU A 228 -7.75 -7.29 8.69
C LEU A 228 -8.42 -8.29 7.74
N ARG A 229 -7.71 -9.36 7.36
CA ARG A 229 -8.24 -10.44 6.52
C ARG A 229 -9.26 -11.29 7.26
N MET A 230 -8.96 -11.69 8.50
CA MET A 230 -9.89 -12.43 9.35
C MET A 230 -11.14 -11.62 9.72
N GLY A 231 -11.11 -10.28 9.62
CA GLY A 231 -12.32 -9.46 9.77
C GLY A 231 -13.42 -9.74 8.73
N ALA A 232 -13.12 -10.51 7.68
CA ALA A 232 -14.13 -11.01 6.73
C ALA A 232 -14.91 -12.23 7.27
N ASP A 233 -14.36 -13.01 8.20
CA ASP A 233 -15.05 -14.10 8.91
C ASP A 233 -16.14 -13.49 9.81
N LYS A 234 -17.40 -13.60 9.37
CA LYS A 234 -18.57 -12.99 10.02
C LYS A 234 -19.24 -13.95 10.98
N ASP A 235 -19.14 -15.25 10.75
CA ASP A 235 -19.76 -16.24 11.61
C ASP A 235 -18.83 -16.75 12.73
N GLY A 236 -17.53 -16.42 12.65
CA GLY A 236 -16.53 -16.67 13.68
C GLY A 236 -16.07 -18.13 13.70
N ASP A 237 -16.18 -18.84 12.58
CA ASP A 237 -15.77 -20.24 12.48
C ASP A 237 -14.25 -20.45 12.29
N GLY A 238 -13.51 -19.35 12.13
CA GLY A 238 -12.06 -19.34 11.94
C GLY A 238 -11.63 -19.61 10.50
N LYS A 239 -12.57 -19.63 9.56
CA LYS A 239 -12.36 -19.73 8.12
C LYS A 239 -13.14 -18.62 7.42
N ILE A 240 -12.83 -18.39 6.14
CA ILE A 240 -13.55 -17.42 5.32
C ILE A 240 -14.21 -18.17 4.17
N SER A 241 -15.53 -18.13 4.10
CA SER A 241 -16.33 -18.68 3.01
C SER A 241 -16.32 -17.76 1.77
N ILE A 242 -16.71 -18.32 0.61
CA ILE A 242 -16.82 -17.53 -0.62
C ILE A 242 -17.83 -16.38 -0.53
N PHE A 243 -18.89 -16.54 0.26
CA PHE A 243 -19.91 -15.51 0.47
C PHE A 243 -19.39 -14.37 1.34
N GLU A 244 -18.50 -14.65 2.29
CA GLU A 244 -17.84 -13.64 3.11
C GLU A 244 -16.81 -12.83 2.32
N VAL A 245 -16.01 -13.50 1.49
CA VAL A 245 -15.15 -12.81 0.52
C VAL A 245 -15.98 -11.92 -0.40
N ALA A 246 -17.09 -12.43 -0.95
CA ALA A 246 -17.97 -11.65 -1.80
C ALA A 246 -18.60 -10.45 -1.08
N GLY A 247 -19.00 -10.61 0.19
CA GLY A 247 -19.53 -9.52 1.02
C GLY A 247 -18.49 -8.46 1.37
N SER A 248 -17.20 -8.82 1.40
CA SER A 248 -16.10 -7.89 1.64
C SER A 248 -15.71 -7.05 0.41
N LEU A 249 -16.05 -7.54 -0.80
CA LEU A 249 -15.75 -6.87 -2.05
C LEU A 249 -16.97 -6.03 -2.48
N GLU A 250 -16.78 -4.73 -2.65
CA GLU A 250 -17.80 -3.89 -3.27
C GLU A 250 -18.04 -4.39 -4.71
N ALA A 251 -19.25 -4.91 -4.96
CA ALA A 251 -19.67 -5.27 -6.30
C ALA A 251 -19.65 -4.03 -7.20
N GLU A 252 -18.93 -4.11 -8.32
CA GLU A 252 -18.96 -3.03 -9.30
C GLU A 252 -20.38 -2.90 -9.88
N GLU A 253 -20.88 -1.66 -9.98
CA GLU A 253 -22.21 -1.42 -10.51
C GLU A 253 -22.34 -2.02 -11.92
N GLY A 254 -23.24 -3.00 -12.08
CA GLY A 254 -23.48 -3.70 -13.34
C GLY A 254 -22.71 -4.99 -13.56
N THR A 255 -22.01 -5.53 -12.55
CA THR A 255 -21.47 -6.89 -12.64
C THR A 255 -22.59 -7.92 -12.75
N GLN A 256 -22.42 -8.88 -13.67
CA GLN A 256 -23.31 -10.03 -13.77
C GLN A 256 -23.01 -10.98 -12.62
N LEU A 257 -24.02 -11.23 -11.79
CA LEU A 257 -23.99 -12.28 -10.79
C LEU A 257 -24.43 -13.60 -11.44
N ASP A 258 -23.81 -14.69 -11.02
CA ASP A 258 -24.23 -16.04 -11.42
C ASP A 258 -25.43 -16.54 -10.59
N GLU A 259 -25.77 -17.82 -10.77
CA GLU A 259 -26.90 -18.48 -10.08
C GLU A 259 -26.74 -18.49 -8.55
N GLU A 260 -25.50 -18.40 -8.04
CA GLU A 260 -25.18 -18.35 -6.61
C GLU A 260 -25.09 -16.90 -6.08
N GLY A 261 -25.34 -15.90 -6.93
CA GLY A 261 -25.25 -14.49 -6.56
C GLY A 261 -23.81 -13.99 -6.46
N LEU A 262 -22.84 -14.72 -7.03
CA LEU A 262 -21.43 -14.37 -6.98
C LEU A 262 -20.99 -13.71 -8.29
N ASP A 263 -20.16 -12.68 -8.19
CA ASP A 263 -19.50 -12.13 -9.36
C ASP A 263 -18.20 -12.90 -9.69
N ARG A 264 -17.72 -12.71 -10.92
CA ARG A 264 -16.47 -13.33 -11.38
C ARG A 264 -15.26 -12.95 -10.53
N ARG A 265 -15.22 -11.73 -9.97
CA ARG A 265 -14.08 -11.21 -9.22
C ARG A 265 -13.97 -11.89 -7.86
N SER A 266 -15.08 -12.08 -7.15
CA SER A 266 -15.16 -12.80 -5.90
C SER A 266 -14.70 -14.24 -6.07
N ARG A 267 -15.17 -14.94 -7.11
CA ARG A 267 -14.71 -16.31 -7.43
C ARG A 267 -13.21 -16.38 -7.71
N MET A 268 -12.69 -15.48 -8.55
CA MET A 268 -11.26 -15.44 -8.87
C MET A 268 -10.39 -15.09 -7.66
N THR A 269 -10.89 -14.25 -6.75
CA THR A 269 -10.18 -13.88 -5.52
C THR A 269 -10.18 -15.04 -4.55
N PHE A 270 -11.33 -15.66 -4.33
CA PHE A 270 -11.51 -16.83 -3.48
C PHE A 270 -10.64 -18.00 -3.95
N ALA A 271 -10.74 -18.40 -5.22
CA ALA A 271 -9.98 -19.53 -5.78
C ALA A 271 -8.45 -19.31 -5.80
N ARG A 272 -7.98 -18.08 -5.58
CA ARG A 272 -6.56 -17.77 -5.43
C ARG A 272 -6.11 -17.87 -3.97
N GLU A 273 -7.03 -17.71 -3.03
CA GLU A 273 -6.77 -17.67 -1.59
C GLU A 273 -7.02 -19.03 -0.94
N ASP A 274 -8.01 -19.79 -1.43
CA ASP A 274 -8.29 -21.19 -1.13
C ASP A 274 -7.29 -22.08 -1.90
N ALA A 275 -6.15 -22.38 -1.26
CA ALA A 275 -5.02 -23.05 -1.87
C ALA A 275 -5.21 -24.56 -1.96
N ASP A 276 -5.90 -25.16 -0.98
CA ASP A 276 -6.20 -26.59 -0.95
C ASP A 276 -7.56 -26.96 -1.61
N GLN A 277 -8.35 -25.96 -2.00
CA GLN A 277 -9.64 -26.10 -2.68
C GLN A 277 -10.69 -26.81 -1.80
N ASP A 278 -10.62 -26.61 -0.47
CA ASP A 278 -11.60 -27.18 0.48
C ASP A 278 -12.93 -26.42 0.51
N GLY A 279 -13.02 -25.29 -0.21
CA GLY A 279 -14.19 -24.43 -0.25
C GLY A 279 -14.22 -23.37 0.85
N PHE A 280 -13.13 -23.21 1.60
CA PHE A 280 -12.92 -22.19 2.62
C PHE A 280 -11.48 -21.64 2.54
N VAL A 281 -11.27 -20.41 3.00
CA VAL A 281 -9.91 -19.87 3.20
C VAL A 281 -9.60 -19.92 4.69
N SER A 282 -8.67 -20.78 5.08
CA SER A 282 -8.24 -20.95 6.46
C SER A 282 -7.28 -19.85 6.93
N ALA A 283 -7.17 -19.67 8.25
CA ALA A 283 -6.18 -18.76 8.84
C ALA A 283 -4.73 -19.10 8.43
N ALA A 284 -4.42 -20.38 8.19
CA ALA A 284 -3.09 -20.82 7.75
C ALA A 284 -2.78 -20.37 6.31
N GLU A 285 -3.76 -20.44 5.41
CA GLU A 285 -3.61 -19.97 4.03
C GLU A 285 -3.48 -18.45 3.95
N ILE A 286 -4.29 -17.73 4.73
CA ILE A 286 -4.18 -16.26 4.88
C ILE A 286 -2.78 -15.90 5.37
N ARG A 287 -2.30 -16.59 6.42
CA ARG A 287 -0.97 -16.35 6.98
C ARG A 287 0.12 -16.59 5.94
N ALA A 288 0.08 -17.72 5.24
CA ALA A 288 1.04 -18.03 4.19
C ALA A 288 1.03 -16.98 3.06
N GLN A 289 -0.15 -16.49 2.68
CA GLN A 289 -0.28 -15.44 1.67
C GLN A 289 0.30 -14.11 2.15
N VAL A 290 0.00 -13.69 3.38
CA VAL A 290 0.50 -12.46 4.02
C VAL A 290 2.02 -12.53 4.15
N ASP A 291 2.56 -13.61 4.70
CA ASP A 291 3.99 -13.79 4.88
C ASP A 291 4.72 -13.76 3.53
N ALA A 292 4.17 -14.42 2.51
CA ALA A 292 4.76 -14.40 1.17
C ALA A 292 4.61 -13.04 0.46
N GLN A 293 3.62 -12.22 0.80
CA GLN A 293 3.52 -10.83 0.32
C GLN A 293 4.56 -9.93 1.00
N LEU A 294 4.67 -10.01 2.32
CA LEU A 294 5.62 -9.22 3.10
C LEU A 294 7.06 -9.60 2.81
N ARG A 295 7.36 -10.90 2.67
CA ARG A 295 8.68 -11.38 2.23
C ARG A 295 9.06 -10.77 0.89
N ASN A 296 8.16 -10.79 -0.09
CA ASN A 296 8.42 -10.17 -1.40
C ASN A 296 8.66 -8.65 -1.30
N ARG A 297 7.90 -7.93 -0.45
CA ARG A 297 8.10 -6.49 -0.20
C ARG A 297 9.44 -6.22 0.48
N ALA A 298 9.80 -7.01 1.50
CA ALA A 298 11.07 -6.92 2.21
C ALA A 298 12.25 -7.23 1.28
N THR A 299 12.19 -8.32 0.49
CA THR A 299 13.22 -8.63 -0.50
C THR A 299 13.36 -7.52 -1.56
N ALA A 300 12.24 -7.00 -2.08
CA ALA A 300 12.29 -5.87 -3.01
C ALA A 300 12.90 -4.61 -2.39
N LEU A 301 12.61 -4.33 -1.11
CA LEU A 301 13.28 -3.28 -0.34
C LEU A 301 14.78 -3.54 -0.22
N GLY A 302 15.20 -4.76 0.16
CA GLY A 302 16.62 -5.13 0.25
C GLY A 302 17.36 -4.88 -1.06
N TYR A 303 16.76 -5.27 -2.20
CA TYR A 303 17.32 -4.95 -3.51
C TYR A 303 17.38 -3.45 -3.80
N CYS A 304 16.42 -2.65 -3.31
CA CYS A 304 16.50 -1.20 -3.44
C CYS A 304 17.66 -0.63 -2.61
N LEU A 305 17.88 -1.13 -1.40
CA LEU A 305 19.01 -0.70 -0.56
C LEU A 305 20.35 -1.02 -1.24
N LEU A 306 20.49 -2.23 -1.79
CA LEU A 306 21.66 -2.61 -2.59
C LEU A 306 21.84 -1.71 -3.82
N ALA A 307 20.74 -1.36 -4.49
CA ALA A 307 20.73 -0.54 -5.70
C ALA A 307 20.94 0.97 -5.45
N ALA A 308 20.91 1.43 -4.20
CA ALA A 308 20.96 2.86 -3.86
C ALA A 308 22.24 3.56 -4.35
N LYS A 309 23.34 2.82 -4.53
CA LYS A 309 24.64 3.33 -5.00
C LYS A 309 24.95 2.93 -6.47
N VAL A 310 23.98 2.38 -7.20
CA VAL A 310 24.21 1.76 -8.52
C VAL A 310 24.19 2.74 -9.68
N ASP A 311 23.28 3.72 -9.66
CA ASP A 311 23.19 4.82 -10.65
C ASP A 311 24.37 5.78 -10.45
N ALA A 312 25.50 5.42 -11.06
CA ALA A 312 26.77 6.10 -10.84
C ALA A 312 26.95 7.30 -11.77
N ASP A 313 26.29 7.29 -12.93
CA ASP A 313 26.37 8.37 -13.92
C ASP A 313 25.20 9.38 -13.80
N GLY A 314 24.18 9.08 -12.99
CA GLY A 314 23.07 9.97 -12.68
C GLY A 314 22.04 10.06 -13.81
N ASP A 315 22.02 9.08 -14.73
CA ASP A 315 21.08 9.04 -15.86
C ASP A 315 19.67 8.57 -15.45
N LYS A 316 19.50 8.18 -14.18
CA LYS A 316 18.26 7.65 -13.58
C LYS A 316 17.83 6.33 -14.22
N GLN A 317 18.77 5.55 -14.72
CA GLN A 317 18.56 4.21 -15.20
C GLN A 317 19.54 3.26 -14.53
N VAL A 318 19.26 1.97 -14.62
CA VAL A 318 20.16 0.91 -14.20
C VAL A 318 20.57 0.17 -15.46
N SER A 319 21.77 0.46 -15.94
CA SER A 319 22.38 -0.22 -17.08
C SER A 319 22.87 -1.63 -16.70
N ALA A 320 23.15 -2.48 -17.70
CA ALA A 320 23.74 -3.80 -17.45
C ALA A 320 25.10 -3.73 -16.76
N VAL A 321 25.90 -2.70 -17.06
CA VAL A 321 27.21 -2.46 -16.45
C VAL A 321 27.06 -2.11 -14.97
N GLU A 322 26.10 -1.27 -14.63
CA GLU A 322 25.83 -0.87 -13.25
C GLU A 322 25.18 -2.01 -12.45
N ALA A 323 24.22 -2.73 -13.03
CA ALA A 323 23.66 -3.93 -12.43
C ALA A 323 24.74 -4.97 -12.13
N GLY A 324 25.77 -5.09 -12.98
CA GLY A 324 26.93 -5.96 -12.74
C GLY A 324 27.72 -5.62 -11.46
N LYS A 325 27.64 -4.37 -10.96
CA LYS A 325 28.29 -3.95 -9.71
C LYS A 325 27.60 -4.48 -8.45
N LEU A 326 26.32 -4.86 -8.55
CA LEU A 326 25.55 -5.39 -7.41
C LEU A 326 26.04 -6.75 -6.93
N GLN A 327 26.84 -7.47 -7.74
CA GLN A 327 27.33 -8.83 -7.47
C GLN A 327 26.24 -9.87 -7.16
N ASP A 328 24.97 -9.52 -7.31
CA ASP A 328 23.83 -10.40 -7.11
C ASP A 328 23.31 -10.90 -8.46
N LYS A 329 23.70 -12.13 -8.81
CA LYS A 329 23.28 -12.78 -10.06
C LYS A 329 21.77 -13.02 -10.12
N GLU A 330 21.16 -13.30 -8.98
CA GLU A 330 19.73 -13.59 -8.89
C GLU A 330 18.91 -12.34 -9.22
N LEU A 331 19.33 -11.17 -8.73
CA LEU A 331 18.70 -9.90 -9.06
C LEU A 331 18.83 -9.55 -10.56
N ILE A 332 20.03 -9.73 -11.13
CA ILE A 332 20.27 -9.46 -12.56
C ILE A 332 19.35 -10.33 -13.43
N GLU A 333 19.26 -11.62 -13.12
CA GLU A 333 18.38 -12.57 -13.81
C GLU A 333 16.89 -12.21 -13.62
N LEU A 334 16.50 -11.83 -12.40
CA LEU A 334 15.14 -11.44 -12.05
C LEU A 334 14.67 -10.21 -12.85
N LEU A 335 15.54 -9.20 -12.98
CA LEU A 335 15.22 -7.94 -13.66
C LEU A 335 15.37 -8.02 -15.18
N ARG A 336 16.14 -8.97 -15.70
CA ARG A 336 16.43 -9.13 -17.13
C ARG A 336 17.01 -7.86 -17.76
N ILE A 337 17.87 -7.16 -17.02
CA ILE A 337 18.55 -5.97 -17.52
C ILE A 337 19.54 -6.40 -18.60
N THR A 338 19.48 -5.75 -19.76
CA THR A 338 20.39 -5.97 -20.89
C THR A 338 20.97 -4.64 -21.35
N GLU A 339 22.05 -4.66 -22.13
CA GLU A 339 22.66 -3.44 -22.67
C GLU A 339 21.67 -2.60 -23.48
N ASP A 340 20.75 -3.24 -24.20
CA ASP A 340 19.73 -2.58 -25.05
C ASP A 340 18.47 -2.14 -24.29
N GLN A 341 18.29 -2.61 -23.04
CA GLN A 341 17.10 -2.36 -22.24
C GLN A 341 17.50 -2.04 -20.79
N PRO A 342 18.02 -0.83 -20.55
CA PRO A 342 18.24 -0.34 -19.19
C PRO A 342 16.90 -0.19 -18.45
N LEU A 343 16.93 -0.35 -17.14
CA LEU A 343 15.73 -0.24 -16.29
C LEU A 343 15.64 1.17 -15.72
N ASP A 344 14.51 1.85 -15.94
CA ASP A 344 14.25 3.16 -15.31
C ASP A 344 14.27 3.04 -13.78
N LEU A 345 15.07 3.88 -13.11
CA LEU A 345 15.31 3.82 -11.67
C LEU A 345 14.00 3.95 -10.89
N ALA A 346 13.12 4.87 -11.29
CA ALA A 346 11.82 5.07 -10.66
C ALA A 346 10.87 3.86 -10.79
N SER A 347 11.12 2.98 -11.76
CA SER A 347 10.36 1.75 -11.98
C SER A 347 10.98 0.52 -11.32
N PHE A 348 12.16 0.66 -10.70
CA PHE A 348 12.96 -0.44 -10.17
C PHE A 348 12.16 -1.26 -9.15
N TYR A 349 11.67 -0.63 -8.08
CA TYR A 349 10.94 -1.30 -7.02
C TYR A 349 9.71 -2.06 -7.54
N ALA A 350 8.86 -1.39 -8.33
CA ALA A 350 7.64 -1.98 -8.86
C ALA A 350 7.93 -3.15 -9.83
N THR A 351 9.02 -3.07 -10.59
CA THR A 351 9.47 -4.15 -11.48
C THR A 351 9.96 -5.34 -10.65
N THR A 352 10.82 -5.11 -9.66
CA THR A 352 11.33 -6.14 -8.74
C THR A 352 10.19 -6.87 -8.04
N LEU A 353 9.28 -6.13 -7.40
CA LEU A 353 8.16 -6.69 -6.66
C LEU A 353 7.24 -7.56 -7.55
N ARG A 354 6.96 -7.10 -8.77
CA ARG A 354 6.16 -7.84 -9.76
C ARG A 354 6.84 -9.11 -10.24
N ARG A 355 8.17 -9.12 -10.33
CA ARG A 355 8.93 -10.30 -10.75
C ARG A 355 8.99 -11.32 -9.62
N LEU A 356 9.21 -10.88 -8.38
CA LEU A 356 9.17 -11.74 -7.19
C LEU A 356 7.81 -12.43 -7.01
N SER A 357 6.71 -11.69 -7.18
CA SER A 357 5.37 -12.25 -7.03
C SER A 357 5.00 -13.32 -8.07
N ARG A 358 5.69 -13.35 -9.22
CA ARG A 358 5.47 -14.33 -10.31
C ARG A 358 6.31 -15.60 -10.18
N ARG A 359 7.22 -15.68 -9.21
CA ARG A 359 8.12 -16.83 -9.02
C ARG A 359 7.49 -17.97 -8.20
N ARG A 360 6.21 -17.85 -7.86
CA ARG A 360 5.43 -18.86 -7.12
C ARG A 360 5.06 -20.05 -7.98
#